data_AF-A0A9X0PLB7-F1
#
_entry.id   AF-A0A9X0PLB7-F1
#
_cell.length_a   1.000
_cell.length_b   1.000
_cell.length_c   1.000
_cell.angle_alpha   90.00
_cell.angle_beta   90.00
_cell.angle_gamma   90.00
#
_symmetry.space_group_name_H-M   'P 1'
#
loop_
_entity.id
_entity.type
_entity.pdbx_description
1 polymer ?
#
loop_
_entity_poly.entity_id
_entity_poly.type
_entity_poly.pdbx_seq_one_letter_code
_entity_poly.pdbx_strand_id
1 'polypeptide(L)'
;MSEMIERVARAIAKADSTVKGQFDDTEMGDIFWDEWKHLYIPMARAALEAMREPTKAQLEAAEDIVVGYDDFATGDGNIYLGIPGYPQKARDVWTALVDAALKEKA
;
A
#
# COMPACT_ATOMS: atom_id res chain seq x y z
N MET A 1 -15.17 -4.70 -7.50
CA MET A 1 -14.42 -4.15 -6.36
C MET A 1 -12.94 -4.27 -6.59
N SER A 2 -12.26 -3.12 -6.51
CA SER A 2 -10.83 -2.97 -6.26
C SER A 2 -10.33 -4.03 -5.28
N GLU A 3 -9.34 -4.83 -5.68
CA GLU A 3 -8.75 -5.85 -4.80
C GLU A 3 -8.14 -5.22 -3.54
N MET A 4 -7.55 -4.03 -3.67
CA MET A 4 -6.92 -3.35 -2.53
C MET A 4 -7.94 -2.72 -1.59
N ILE A 5 -8.89 -1.92 -2.09
CA ILE A 5 -9.86 -1.22 -1.23
C ILE A 5 -10.74 -2.24 -0.50
N GLU A 6 -11.19 -3.29 -1.19
CA GLU A 6 -11.98 -4.36 -0.54
C GLU A 6 -11.16 -5.10 0.51
N ARG A 7 -9.89 -5.44 0.22
CA ARG A 7 -9.02 -6.10 1.18
C ARG A 7 -8.77 -5.25 2.43
N VAL A 8 -8.49 -3.96 2.26
CA VAL A 8 -8.31 -3.04 3.39
C VAL A 8 -9.62 -2.88 4.18
N ALA A 9 -10.75 -2.76 3.49
CA ALA A 9 -12.05 -2.63 4.14
C ALA A 9 -12.43 -3.89 4.94
N ARG A 10 -12.17 -5.09 4.41
CA ARG A 10 -12.32 -6.36 5.15
C ARG A 10 -11.38 -6.43 6.36
N ALA A 11 -10.15 -5.94 6.23
CA ALA A 11 -9.21 -5.89 7.36
C ALA A 11 -9.68 -4.95 8.48
N ILE A 12 -10.22 -3.78 8.12
CA ILE A 12 -10.83 -2.84 9.09
C ILE A 12 -12.04 -3.48 9.77
N ALA A 13 -12.94 -4.09 8.99
CA ALA A 13 -14.12 -4.76 9.51
C ALA A 13 -13.77 -5.90 10.48
N LYS A 14 -12.72 -6.67 10.20
CA LYS A 14 -12.22 -7.72 11.10
C LYS A 14 -11.63 -7.17 12.41
N ALA A 15 -11.04 -5.98 12.38
CA ALA A 15 -10.47 -5.32 13.54
C ALA A 15 -11.53 -4.63 14.42
N ASP A 16 -12.68 -4.29 13.85
CA ASP A 16 -13.79 -3.65 14.55
C ASP A 16 -14.38 -4.59 15.61
N SER A 17 -14.29 -4.19 16.88
CA SER A 17 -14.76 -4.98 18.02
C SER A 17 -16.26 -5.22 18.04
N THR A 18 -17.05 -4.38 17.35
CA THR A 18 -18.52 -4.50 17.33
C THR A 18 -19.00 -5.66 16.45
N VAL A 19 -18.16 -6.11 15.53
CA VAL A 19 -18.46 -7.10 14.50
C VAL A 19 -17.39 -8.22 14.44
N LYS A 20 -16.48 -8.23 15.41
CA LYS A 20 -15.38 -9.20 15.50
C LYS A 20 -15.91 -10.64 15.60
N GLY A 21 -15.43 -11.50 14.71
CA GLY A 21 -15.86 -12.90 14.60
C GLY A 21 -17.11 -13.13 13.74
N GLN A 22 -17.69 -12.08 13.15
CA GLN A 22 -18.84 -12.18 12.24
C GLN A 22 -18.43 -12.26 10.76
N PHE A 23 -17.16 -11.97 10.45
CA PHE A 23 -16.57 -11.95 9.11
C PHE A 23 -15.60 -13.11 8.84
N ASP A 24 -15.69 -14.22 9.59
CA ASP A 24 -14.90 -15.41 9.23
C ASP A 24 -15.28 -15.90 7.82
N ASP A 25 -14.32 -16.47 7.08
CA ASP A 25 -14.38 -16.91 5.66
C ASP A 25 -15.38 -18.07 5.41
N THR A 26 -16.54 -17.98 6.00
CA THR A 26 -17.70 -18.87 5.91
C THR A 26 -18.79 -18.16 5.10
N GLU A 27 -19.77 -18.89 4.56
CA GLU A 27 -20.88 -18.28 3.80
C GLU A 27 -21.63 -17.17 4.57
N MET A 28 -21.68 -17.25 5.91
CA MET A 28 -22.24 -16.19 6.76
C MET A 28 -21.42 -14.90 6.74
N GLY A 29 -20.10 -14.99 6.62
CA GLY A 29 -19.20 -13.83 6.56
C GLY A 29 -19.33 -13.04 5.27
N ASP A 30 -19.63 -13.69 4.15
CA ASP A 30 -19.86 -13.00 2.87
C ASP A 30 -21.22 -12.30 2.80
N ILE A 31 -22.26 -12.88 3.38
CA ILE A 31 -23.57 -12.21 3.52
C ILE A 31 -23.42 -10.96 4.39
N PHE A 32 -22.71 -11.08 5.51
CA PHE A 32 -22.43 -9.96 6.39
C PHE A 32 -21.53 -8.92 5.68
N TRP A 33 -20.57 -9.34 4.87
CA TRP A 33 -19.80 -8.43 4.03
C TRP A 33 -20.66 -7.65 3.05
N ASP A 34 -21.59 -8.30 2.36
CA ASP A 34 -22.46 -7.62 1.41
C ASP A 34 -23.35 -6.57 2.05
N GLU A 35 -23.81 -6.81 3.28
CA GLU A 35 -24.60 -5.86 4.05
C GLU A 35 -23.74 -4.67 4.53
N TRP A 36 -22.53 -4.92 5.05
CA TRP A 36 -21.75 -3.92 5.78
C TRP A 36 -20.63 -3.24 4.98
N LYS A 37 -20.29 -3.72 3.78
CA LYS A 37 -19.20 -3.16 2.94
C LYS A 37 -19.32 -1.66 2.68
N HIS A 38 -20.54 -1.14 2.61
CA HIS A 38 -20.80 0.28 2.38
C HIS A 38 -20.27 1.19 3.50
N LEU A 39 -20.13 0.68 4.74
CA LEU A 39 -19.52 1.43 5.85
C LEU A 39 -17.99 1.39 5.81
N TYR A 40 -17.41 0.24 5.45
CA TYR A 40 -15.97 0.02 5.53
C TYR A 40 -15.20 0.44 4.27
N ILE A 41 -15.82 0.42 3.08
CA ILE A 41 -15.20 0.91 1.83
C ILE A 41 -14.75 2.38 1.92
N PRO A 42 -15.59 3.32 2.42
CA PRO A 42 -15.16 4.71 2.63
C PRO A 42 -14.01 4.84 3.63
N MET A 43 -14.01 4.04 4.71
CA MET A 43 -12.93 4.04 5.70
C MET A 43 -11.61 3.54 5.09
N ALA A 44 -11.66 2.49 4.27
CA ALA A 44 -10.50 1.98 3.55
C ALA A 44 -9.94 3.00 2.57
N ARG A 45 -10.80 3.71 1.83
CA ARG A 45 -10.38 4.82 0.98
C ARG A 45 -9.68 5.90 1.81
N ALA A 46 -10.27 6.35 2.92
CA ALA A 46 -9.67 7.36 3.78
C ALA A 46 -8.30 6.92 4.36
N ALA A 47 -8.17 5.65 4.74
CA ALA A 47 -6.91 5.09 5.23
C ALA A 47 -5.83 5.10 4.13
N LEU A 48 -6.17 4.67 2.91
CA LEU A 48 -5.23 4.70 1.77
C LEU A 48 -4.85 6.14 1.39
N GLU A 49 -5.80 7.08 1.41
CA GLU A 49 -5.53 8.51 1.19
C GLU A 49 -4.52 9.06 2.21
N ALA A 50 -4.66 8.71 3.49
CA ALA A 50 -3.71 9.11 4.53
C ALA A 50 -2.30 8.51 4.33
N MET A 51 -2.21 7.37 3.63
CA MET A 51 -0.94 6.73 3.30
C MET A 51 -0.22 7.35 2.09
N ARG A 52 -0.76 8.37 1.41
CA ARG A 52 -0.07 9.03 0.28
C ARG A 52 1.33 9.54 0.66
N GLU A 53 1.53 9.92 1.91
CA GLU A 53 2.84 10.33 2.40
C GLU A 53 3.56 9.14 3.05
N PRO A 54 4.65 8.62 2.45
CA PRO A 54 5.40 7.51 3.03
C PRO A 54 6.19 7.98 4.26
N THR A 55 6.32 7.07 5.23
CA THR A 55 7.20 7.25 6.39
C THR A 55 8.67 7.15 5.99
N LYS A 56 9.58 7.66 6.84
CA LYS A 56 11.03 7.58 6.63
C LYS A 56 11.52 6.14 6.45
N ALA A 57 11.03 5.21 7.27
CA ALA A 57 11.39 3.80 7.21
C ALA A 57 10.95 3.13 5.89
N GLN A 58 9.81 3.54 5.32
CA GLN A 58 9.36 3.04 4.01
C GLN A 58 10.23 3.56 2.87
N LEU A 59 10.75 4.79 2.98
CA LEU A 59 11.70 5.34 2.01
C LEU A 59 13.06 4.63 2.10
N GLU A 60 13.55 4.38 3.32
CA GLU A 60 14.78 3.62 3.56
C GLU A 60 14.66 2.19 3.00
N ALA A 61 13.53 1.51 3.18
CA ALA A 61 13.30 0.19 2.60
C ALA A 61 13.30 0.18 1.05
N ALA A 62 12.97 1.31 0.42
CA ALA A 62 13.07 1.42 -1.02
C ALA A 62 14.54 1.55 -1.48
N GLU A 63 15.43 2.09 -0.65
CA GLU A 63 16.86 2.24 -0.97
C GLU A 63 17.52 0.88 -1.24
N ASP A 64 17.06 -0.17 -0.54
CA ASP A 64 17.50 -1.55 -0.73
C ASP A 64 17.17 -2.13 -2.13
N ILE A 65 16.21 -1.53 -2.84
CA ILE A 65 15.79 -1.95 -4.20
C ILE A 65 16.63 -1.24 -5.27
N VAL A 66 17.39 -0.20 -4.92
CA VAL A 66 18.21 0.54 -5.87
C VAL A 66 19.34 -0.34 -6.37
N VAL A 67 19.12 -0.93 -7.55
CA VAL A 67 20.17 -1.56 -8.34
C VAL A 67 21.13 -0.44 -8.76
N GLY A 68 22.33 -0.43 -8.17
CA GLY A 68 23.41 0.41 -8.64
C GLY A 68 23.64 0.09 -10.12
N TYR A 69 23.56 1.10 -10.98
CA TYR A 69 24.13 0.98 -12.32
C TYR A 69 25.63 0.79 -12.13
N ASP A 70 26.19 -0.33 -12.57
CA ASP A 70 27.64 -0.47 -12.63
C ASP A 70 28.15 0.38 -13.80
N ASP A 71 28.74 1.53 -13.46
CA ASP A 71 29.67 2.18 -14.35
C ASP A 71 30.97 1.35 -14.34
N PHE A 72 31.08 0.42 -15.29
CA PHE A 72 32.28 -0.40 -15.52
C PHE A 72 33.56 0.43 -15.81
N ALA A 73 33.53 1.77 -15.79
CA ALA A 73 34.68 2.62 -16.08
C ALA A 73 35.62 2.88 -14.89
N THR A 74 35.22 2.75 -13.62
CA THR A 74 36.06 3.21 -12.49
C THR A 74 36.81 2.14 -11.71
N GLY A 75 36.45 0.85 -11.82
CA GLY A 75 37.30 -0.27 -11.36
C GLY A 75 37.69 -0.27 -9.86
N ASP A 76 36.97 0.46 -9.01
CA ASP A 76 37.30 0.66 -7.58
C ASP A 76 36.47 -0.24 -6.62
N GLY A 77 35.60 -1.08 -7.17
CA GLY A 77 35.03 -2.24 -6.47
C GLY A 77 34.02 -1.91 -5.36
N ASN A 78 33.59 -0.66 -5.21
CA ASN A 78 32.46 -0.27 -4.37
C ASN A 78 31.81 1.00 -4.90
N ILE A 79 30.71 0.86 -5.66
CA ILE A 79 29.94 1.98 -6.19
C ILE A 79 28.52 1.92 -5.65
N TYR A 80 28.20 2.80 -4.69
CA TYR A 80 26.82 3.19 -4.41
C TYR A 80 26.45 4.35 -5.34
N LEU A 81 26.03 4.02 -6.57
CA LEU A 81 25.46 5.00 -7.49
C LEU A 81 24.03 5.32 -7.05
N GLY A 82 23.91 6.20 -6.05
CA GLY A 82 22.63 6.79 -5.68
C GLY A 82 22.03 7.49 -6.89
N ILE A 83 20.80 7.14 -7.25
CA ILE A 83 20.08 7.82 -8.34
C ILE A 83 19.90 9.30 -7.94
N PRO A 84 20.29 10.29 -8.78
CA PRO A 84 20.02 11.68 -8.47
C PRO A 84 18.53 11.91 -8.21
N GLY A 85 18.22 12.55 -7.07
CA GLY A 85 16.86 12.78 -6.61
C GLY A 85 16.14 11.53 -6.08
N TYR A 86 16.87 10.48 -5.69
CA TYR A 86 16.31 9.22 -5.23
C TYR A 86 15.18 9.37 -4.17
N PRO A 87 15.36 10.17 -3.09
CA PRO A 87 14.30 10.31 -2.09
C PRO A 87 13.00 10.89 -2.66
N GLN A 88 13.09 11.80 -3.64
CA GLN A 88 11.91 12.36 -4.30
C GLN A 88 11.27 11.32 -5.23
N LYS A 89 12.07 10.62 -6.03
CA LYS A 89 11.57 9.56 -6.93
C LYS A 89 10.86 8.44 -6.15
N ALA A 90 11.40 8.03 -5.00
CA ALA A 90 10.77 7.05 -4.13
C ALA A 90 9.41 7.54 -3.61
N ARG A 91 9.30 8.82 -3.20
CA ARG A 91 8.03 9.44 -2.81
C ARG A 91 7.03 9.50 -3.95
N ASP A 92 7.49 9.85 -5.16
CA ASP A 92 6.63 9.94 -6.35
C ASP A 92 6.08 8.57 -6.74
N VAL A 93 6.93 7.54 -6.72
CA VAL A 93 6.52 6.14 -6.98
C VAL A 93 5.52 5.69 -5.91
N TRP A 94 5.79 5.93 -4.64
CA TRP A 94 4.87 5.59 -3.55
C TRP A 94 3.50 6.23 -3.75
N THR A 95 3.48 7.54 -4.01
CA THR A 95 2.24 8.28 -4.27
C THR A 95 1.49 7.68 -5.46
N ALA A 96 2.20 7.34 -6.54
CA ALA A 96 1.59 6.72 -7.71
C ALA A 96 0.99 5.33 -7.43
N LEU A 97 1.63 4.52 -6.56
CA LEU A 97 1.10 3.23 -6.12
C LEU A 97 -0.20 3.40 -5.31
N VAL A 98 -0.24 4.36 -4.39
CA VAL A 98 -1.44 4.69 -3.61
C VAL A 98 -2.55 5.21 -4.53
N ASP A 99 -2.23 6.10 -5.46
CA ASP A 99 -3.19 6.60 -6.47
C ASP A 99 -3.73 5.49 -7.37
N ALA A 100 -2.89 4.52 -7.75
CA ALA A 100 -3.31 3.36 -8.52
C ALA A 100 -4.34 2.53 -7.74
N ALA A 101 -4.07 2.26 -6.46
CA ALA A 101 -5.02 1.56 -5.58
C ALA A 101 -6.35 2.31 -5.43
N LEU A 102 -6.33 3.64 -5.37
CA LEU A 102 -7.54 4.46 -5.22
C LEU A 102 -8.39 4.58 -6.50
N LYS A 103 -7.75 4.47 -7.68
CA LYS A 103 -8.38 4.53 -9.00
C LYS A 103 -9.11 3.25 -9.40
N GLU A 104 -8.82 2.13 -8.74
CA GLU A 104 -9.55 0.89 -8.97
C GLU A 104 -11.05 1.08 -8.66
N LYS A 105 -11.91 0.67 -9.61
CA LYS A 105 -13.36 0.82 -9.46
C LYS A 105 -13.85 -0.08 -8.30
N ALA A 106 -14.63 0.50 -7.40
CA ALA A 106 -15.44 -0.25 -6.44
C ALA A 106 -16.47 -1.10 -7.21
#